data_AF-A0A935RQ44-F1
#
_entry.id   AF-A0A935RQ44-F1
#
_cell.length_a   1.000
_cell.length_b   1.000
_cell.length_c   1.000
_cell.angle_alpha   90.00
_cell.angle_beta   90.00
_cell.angle_gamma   90.00
#
_symmetry.space_group_name_H-M   'P 1'
#
loop_
_entity.id
_entity.type
_entity.pdbx_description
1 polymer ?
#
loop_
_entity_poly.entity_id
_entity_poly.type
_entity_poly.pdbx_seq_one_letter_code
_entity_poly.pdbx_strand_id
1 'polypeptide(L)'
;MRTDPSYRQHESPFYNARDVGVMRANLAGAVVVLGSATPAMESFYNAQNGKYTYLQLPERIGGRGLAKAELIDMRAVFKRFGKDVALSPELVDHRQRHTLKASK
;
A
#
# COMPACT_ATOMS: atom_id res chain seq x y z
N MET A 1 3.25 9.82 -3.98
CA MET A 1 2.10 9.46 -4.83
C MET A 1 2.61 8.96 -6.20
N ARG A 2 3.03 7.69 -6.30
CA ARG A 2 3.31 7.00 -7.59
C ARG A 2 2.70 5.58 -7.60
N THR A 3 2.12 5.17 -6.47
CA THR A 3 1.72 3.79 -6.19
C THR A 3 0.40 3.40 -6.86
N ASP A 4 -0.38 4.39 -7.29
CA ASP A 4 -1.64 4.16 -7.98
C ASP A 4 -1.44 4.33 -9.51
N PRO A 5 -1.60 3.25 -10.31
CA PRO A 5 -1.38 3.28 -11.75
C PRO A 5 -2.35 4.21 -12.49
N SER A 6 -3.50 4.56 -11.90
CA SER A 6 -4.46 5.50 -12.51
C SER A 6 -3.89 6.89 -12.78
N TYR A 7 -2.79 7.26 -12.11
CA TYR A 7 -2.11 8.55 -12.33
C TYR A 7 -1.19 8.55 -13.56
N ARG A 8 -0.93 7.39 -14.17
CA ARG A 8 -0.11 7.28 -15.37
C ARG A 8 -1.02 7.07 -16.57
N GLN A 9 -0.98 8.02 -17.48
CA GLN A 9 -1.70 7.88 -18.74
C GLN A 9 -0.94 6.92 -19.68
N HIS A 10 -1.66 5.95 -20.23
CA HIS A 10 -1.13 4.91 -21.12
C HIS A 10 -1.39 5.18 -22.61
N GLU A 11 -2.18 6.21 -22.92
CA GLU A 11 -2.46 6.68 -24.29
C GLU A 11 -1.81 8.04 -24.54
N SER A 12 -1.58 8.40 -25.81
CA SER A 12 -0.99 9.69 -26.13
C SER A 12 -1.97 10.84 -25.80
N PRO A 13 -1.51 11.92 -25.14
CA PRO A 13 -0.14 12.17 -24.68
C PRO A 13 0.20 11.39 -23.40
N PHE A 14 1.40 10.83 -23.34
CA PHE A 14 1.91 10.14 -22.14
C PHE A 14 2.29 11.16 -21.07
N TYR A 15 1.61 11.12 -19.93
CA TYR A 15 1.95 11.94 -18.77
C TYR A 15 1.70 11.22 -17.45
N ASN A 16 2.32 11.75 -16.41
CA ASN A 16 2.05 11.38 -15.03
C ASN A 16 1.31 12.54 -14.36
N ALA A 17 0.06 12.34 -14.00
CA ALA A 17 -0.80 13.36 -13.41
C ALA A 17 -0.20 13.98 -12.14
N ARG A 18 0.61 13.21 -11.40
CA ARG A 18 1.37 13.72 -10.24
C ARG A 18 2.38 14.79 -10.65
N ASP A 19 3.18 14.52 -11.67
CA ASP A 19 4.25 15.43 -12.11
C ASP A 19 3.65 16.68 -12.76
N VAL A 20 2.56 16.51 -13.52
CA VAL A 20 1.75 17.61 -14.06
C VAL A 20 1.17 18.48 -12.93
N GLY A 21 0.65 17.86 -11.87
CA GLY A 21 0.12 18.57 -10.70
C GLY A 21 1.18 19.41 -9.99
N VAL A 22 2.39 18.86 -9.79
CA VAL A 22 3.52 19.58 -9.19
C VAL A 22 3.95 20.75 -10.07
N MET A 23 4.10 20.54 -11.38
CA MET A 23 4.45 21.61 -12.33
C MET A 23 3.39 22.71 -12.37
N ARG A 24 2.11 22.33 -12.43
CA ARG A 24 1.00 23.30 -12.44
C ARG A 24 1.00 24.16 -11.18
N ALA A 25 1.24 23.57 -10.02
CA ALA A 25 1.30 24.31 -8.76
C ALA A 25 2.51 25.24 -8.69
N ASN A 26 3.65 24.82 -9.21
CA ASN A 26 4.82 25.68 -9.34
C ASN A 26 4.51 26.92 -10.22
N LEU A 27 3.88 26.71 -11.39
CA LEU A 27 3.48 27.79 -12.29
C LEU A 27 2.43 28.74 -11.68
N ALA A 28 1.55 28.21 -10.83
CA ALA A 28 0.51 28.99 -10.18
C ALA A 28 0.94 29.62 -8.83
N GLY A 29 2.18 29.39 -8.38
CA GLY A 29 2.62 29.79 -7.03
C GLY A 29 1.82 29.13 -5.90
N ALA A 30 1.24 27.96 -6.15
CA ALA A 30 0.35 27.24 -5.24
C ALA A 30 1.08 26.12 -4.48
N VAL A 31 0.49 25.69 -3.35
CA VAL A 31 0.97 24.55 -2.56
C VAL A 31 0.34 23.25 -3.07
N VAL A 32 1.14 22.20 -3.22
CA VAL A 32 0.68 20.84 -3.54
C VAL A 32 0.96 19.89 -2.38
N VAL A 33 -0.07 19.14 -1.98
CA VAL A 33 0.01 18.10 -0.95
C VAL A 33 -0.10 16.73 -1.61
N LEU A 34 0.91 15.88 -1.39
CA LEU A 34 0.96 14.52 -1.94
C LEU A 34 0.71 13.50 -0.81
N GLY A 35 -0.55 13.20 -0.52
CA GLY A 35 -0.93 12.19 0.47
C GLY A 35 -0.74 10.77 -0.06
N SER A 36 -0.04 9.90 0.66
CA SER A 36 0.06 8.47 0.32
C SER A 36 0.42 7.64 1.55
N ALA A 37 -0.32 6.57 1.80
CA ALA A 37 -0.01 5.61 2.85
C ALA A 37 1.19 4.71 2.52
N THR A 38 1.48 4.54 1.22
CA THR A 38 2.60 3.77 0.68
C THR A 38 3.38 4.64 -0.29
N PRO A 39 4.16 5.63 0.21
CA PRO A 39 4.86 6.56 -0.66
C PRO A 39 5.85 5.81 -1.54
N ALA A 40 5.88 6.16 -2.83
CA ALA A 40 6.89 5.62 -3.74
C ALA A 40 8.29 6.10 -3.36
N MET A 41 9.27 5.23 -3.58
CA MET A 41 10.67 5.42 -3.13
C MET A 41 11.25 6.77 -3.56
N GLU A 42 10.97 7.22 -4.79
CA GLU A 42 11.48 8.51 -5.29
C GLU A 42 10.85 9.71 -4.57
N SER A 43 9.59 9.58 -4.16
CA SER A 43 8.89 10.62 -3.38
C SER A 43 9.49 10.74 -2.00
N PHE A 44 9.74 9.59 -1.38
CA PHE A 44 10.31 9.50 -0.05
C PHE A 44 11.75 10.01 -0.05
N TYR A 45 12.54 9.61 -1.05
CA TYR A 45 13.91 10.09 -1.25
C TYR A 45 13.98 11.61 -1.48
N ASN A 46 13.10 12.17 -2.32
CA ASN A 46 13.03 13.62 -2.53
C ASN A 46 12.63 14.37 -1.26
N ALA A 47 11.80 13.78 -0.41
CA ALA A 47 11.44 14.36 0.88
C ALA A 47 12.61 14.32 1.88
N GLN A 48 13.36 13.21 1.92
CA GLN A 48 14.60 13.13 2.71
C GLN A 48 15.67 14.14 2.27
N ASN A 49 15.79 14.37 0.97
CA ASN A 49 16.74 15.33 0.40
C ASN A 49 16.27 16.79 0.49
N GLY A 50 15.16 17.08 1.17
CA GLY A 50 14.66 18.44 1.38
C GLY A 50 13.97 19.08 0.17
N LYS A 51 13.76 18.36 -0.94
CA LYS A 51 12.98 18.87 -2.07
C LYS A 51 11.48 18.96 -1.75
N TYR A 52 11.00 18.10 -0.86
CA TYR A 52 9.63 18.11 -0.35
C TYR A 52 9.63 18.13 1.17
N THR A 53 8.65 18.82 1.77
CA THR A 53 8.40 18.70 3.20
C THR A 53 7.71 17.38 3.49
N TYR A 54 8.30 16.57 4.37
CA TYR A 54 7.74 15.30 4.77
C TYR A 54 6.82 15.47 5.98
N LEU A 55 5.53 15.20 5.82
CA LEU A 55 4.52 15.25 6.88
C LEU A 55 4.05 13.82 7.19
N GLN A 56 4.22 13.39 8.45
CA GLN A 56 3.83 12.06 8.90
C GLN A 56 2.56 12.11 9.76
N LEU A 57 1.70 11.12 9.57
CA LEU A 57 0.55 10.83 10.43
C LEU A 57 0.78 9.46 11.08
N PRO A 58 1.43 9.40 12.25
CA PRO A 58 1.84 8.13 12.87
C PRO A 58 0.65 7.33 13.43
N GLU A 59 -0.45 8.02 13.76
CA GLU A 59 -1.61 7.41 14.39
C GLU A 59 -2.72 7.09 13.38
N ARG A 60 -3.39 5.94 13.61
CA ARG A 60 -4.57 5.55 12.82
C ARG A 60 -5.79 6.31 13.33
N ILE A 61 -6.64 6.74 12.40
CA ILE A 61 -7.96 7.30 12.72
C ILE A 61 -8.73 6.33 13.62
N GLY A 62 -9.19 6.83 14.77
CA GLY A 62 -10.01 6.10 15.74
C GLY A 62 -9.25 5.05 16.57
N GLY A 63 -7.91 5.12 16.65
CA GLY A 63 -7.13 4.25 17.55
C GLY A 63 -7.22 2.75 17.25
N ARG A 64 -7.67 2.37 16.05
CA ARG A 64 -7.78 0.96 15.65
C ARG A 64 -6.39 0.33 15.59
N GLY A 65 -6.19 -0.73 16.36
CA GLY A 65 -4.98 -1.54 16.32
C GLY A 65 -4.76 -2.22 14.97
N LEU A 66 -3.54 -2.67 14.71
CA LEU A 66 -3.23 -3.48 13.54
C LEU A 66 -3.92 -4.85 13.63
N ALA A 67 -4.25 -5.43 12.47
CA ALA A 67 -4.66 -6.82 12.41
C ALA A 67 -3.53 -7.73 12.92
N LYS A 68 -3.87 -8.79 13.65
CA LYS A 68 -2.90 -9.81 14.02
C LYS A 68 -2.43 -10.53 12.75
N ALA A 69 -1.12 -10.57 12.55
CA ALA A 69 -0.49 -11.26 11.42
C ALA A 69 0.35 -12.42 11.95
N GLU A 70 0.27 -13.57 11.28
CA GLU A 70 1.04 -14.77 11.60
C GLU A 70 1.85 -15.19 10.37
N LEU A 71 3.11 -15.57 10.59
CA LEU A 71 4.00 -16.01 9.53
C LEU A 71 3.99 -17.54 9.45
N ILE A 72 3.59 -18.08 8.30
CA ILE A 72 3.52 -19.53 8.09
C ILE A 72 4.59 -19.95 7.08
N ASP A 73 5.44 -20.90 7.47
CA ASP A 73 6.44 -21.47 6.56
C ASP A 73 5.80 -22.54 5.66
N MET A 74 5.58 -22.18 4.40
CA MET A 74 5.01 -23.07 3.39
C MET A 74 5.90 -24.29 3.08
N ARG A 75 7.22 -24.23 3.34
CA ARG A 75 8.11 -25.38 3.12
C ARG A 75 7.77 -26.54 4.06
N ALA A 76 7.43 -26.22 5.31
CA ALA A 76 6.99 -27.22 6.28
C ALA A 76 5.62 -27.80 5.89
N VAL A 77 4.72 -26.96 5.38
CA VAL A 77 3.39 -27.38 4.88
C VAL A 77 3.53 -28.35 3.71
N PHE A 78 4.37 -28.03 2.71
CA PHE A 78 4.56 -28.90 1.54
C PHE A 78 5.19 -30.26 1.88
N LYS A 79 6.08 -30.30 2.88
CA LYS A 79 6.64 -31.58 3.37
C LYS A 79 5.58 -32.47 4.00
N ARG A 80 4.54 -31.89 4.61
CA ARG A 80 3.55 -32.61 5.41
C ARG A 80 2.29 -32.98 4.61
N PHE A 81 1.92 -32.17 3.62
CA PHE A 81 0.67 -32.31 2.87
C PHE A 81 0.84 -32.43 1.34
N GLY A 82 2.09 -32.37 0.84
CA GLY A 82 2.38 -32.40 -0.59
C GLY A 82 2.43 -31.01 -1.24
N LYS A 83 2.96 -30.93 -2.47
CA LYS A 83 3.19 -29.66 -3.18
C LYS A 83 1.92 -29.05 -3.80
N ASP A 84 0.83 -29.80 -3.85
CA ASP A 84 -0.42 -29.37 -4.51
C ASP A 84 -1.27 -28.45 -3.62
N VAL A 85 -0.82 -28.17 -2.39
CA VAL A 85 -1.53 -27.34 -1.42
C VAL A 85 -1.31 -25.85 -1.71
N ALA A 86 -2.34 -25.16 -2.22
CA ALA A 86 -2.26 -23.73 -2.55
C ALA A 86 -2.34 -22.79 -1.32
N LEU A 87 -3.00 -23.22 -0.25
CA LEU A 87 -3.18 -22.44 0.99
C LEU A 87 -2.81 -23.29 2.20
N SER A 88 -2.14 -22.71 3.18
CA SER A 88 -1.83 -23.44 4.42
C SER A 88 -3.13 -23.86 5.14
N PRO A 89 -3.20 -25.09 5.69
CA PRO A 89 -4.36 -25.54 6.45
C PRO A 89 -4.75 -24.60 7.59
N GLU A 90 -3.75 -24.00 8.25
CA GLU A 90 -3.94 -23.04 9.33
C GLU A 90 -4.66 -21.77 8.85
N LEU A 91 -4.34 -21.28 7.65
CA LEU A 91 -5.02 -20.11 7.07
C LEU A 91 -6.47 -20.43 6.67
N VAL A 92 -6.71 -21.63 6.14
CA VAL A 92 -8.06 -22.08 5.76
C VAL A 92 -8.97 -22.19 6.99
N ASP A 93 -8.47 -22.78 8.06
CA ASP A 93 -9.17 -22.94 9.34
C ASP A 93 -9.44 -21.59 10.01
N HIS A 94 -8.45 -20.69 10.06
CA HIS A 94 -8.67 -19.31 10.54
C HIS A 94 -9.73 -18.58 9.71
N ARG A 95 -9.71 -18.71 8.37
CA ARG A 95 -10.73 -18.09 7.50
C ARG A 95 -12.14 -18.59 7.83
N GLN A 96 -12.33 -19.91 7.94
CA GLN A 96 -13.64 -20.50 8.23
C GLN A 96 -14.21 -20.03 9.58
N ARG A 97 -13.38 -19.97 10.62
CA ARG A 97 -13.78 -19.50 11.96
C ARG A 97 -14.20 -18.04 11.99
N HIS A 98 -13.54 -17.19 11.20
CA HIS A 98 -13.88 -15.77 11.11
C HIS A 98 -15.14 -15.52 10.27
N THR A 99 -15.37 -16.28 9.20
CA THR A 99 -16.61 -16.17 8.40
C THR A 99 -17.85 -16.61 9.18
N LEU A 100 -17.75 -17.68 9.98
CA LEU A 100 -18.86 -18.17 10.81
C LEU A 100 -19.23 -17.22 11.97
N LYS A 101 -18.25 -16.44 12.48
CA LYS A 101 -18.50 -15.42 13.52
C LYS A 101 -19.10 -14.12 12.99
N ALA A 102 -18.97 -13.83 11.69
CA ALA A 102 -19.50 -12.62 11.08
C ALA A 102 -20.95 -12.74 10.60
N SER A 103 -21.51 -13.97 10.63
CA SER A 103 -22.89 -14.28 10.21
C SER A 103 -23.87 -14.37 11.39
N LYS A 104 -23.50 -13.86 12.57
CA LYS A 104 -24.31 -13.80 13.78
C LYS A 104 -24.21 -12.41 14.37
#